data_AF-A0A7Z9WUT3-F1
#
_entry.id   AF-A0A7Z9WUT3-F1
#
_cell.length_a   1.000
_cell.length_b   1.000
_cell.length_c   1.000
_cell.angle_alpha   90.00
_cell.angle_beta   90.00
_cell.angle_gamma   90.00
#
_symmetry.space_group_name_H-M   'P 1'
#
loop_
_entity.id
_entity.type
_entity.pdbx_description
1 polymer ?
#
loop_
_entity_poly.entity_id
_entity_poly.type
_entity_poly.pdbx_seq_one_letter_code
_entity_poly.pdbx_strand_id
1 'polypeptide(L)'
;MVHRDGDGNLAVIGILFKEGAFNPELQKVIDRLPKTLGKVERHKQVQLDLRRFFPADTRFYKYSGSLTTPPCTEGVWWMVFRQPIEAAPEQLAAMEKILGANNRPVQPLYARTLIKSWFDPPPEAVQEPLFYY
;
A
#
# COMPACT_ATOMS: atom_id res chain seq x y z
N MET A 1 5.93 -2.78 -1.59
CA MET A 1 7.04 -3.75 -1.63
C MET A 1 6.91 -4.61 -2.88
N VAL A 2 8.01 -4.86 -3.61
CA VAL A 2 8.01 -5.63 -4.86
C VAL A 2 8.76 -6.95 -4.64
N HIS A 3 8.18 -8.07 -5.06
CA HIS A 3 8.72 -9.42 -4.91
C HIS A 3 8.75 -10.09 -6.28
N ARG A 4 9.73 -10.98 -6.46
CA ARG A 4 9.92 -11.78 -7.68
C ARG A 4 10.30 -13.20 -7.29
N ASP A 5 9.67 -14.20 -7.90
CA ASP A 5 10.03 -15.60 -7.72
C ASP A 5 11.14 -16.07 -8.69
N GLY A 6 11.47 -17.36 -8.66
CA GLY A 6 12.51 -17.96 -9.52
C GLY A 6 12.16 -17.99 -11.01
N ASP A 7 10.86 -18.02 -11.34
CA ASP A 7 10.36 -18.03 -12.72
C ASP A 7 10.16 -16.60 -13.26
N GLY A 8 10.28 -15.60 -12.40
CA GLY A 8 10.20 -14.20 -12.73
C GLY A 8 8.82 -13.58 -12.57
N ASN A 9 7.86 -14.30 -11.99
CA ASN A 9 6.54 -13.78 -11.66
C ASN A 9 6.66 -12.70 -10.58
N LEU A 10 5.79 -11.69 -10.66
CA LEU A 10 5.85 -10.51 -9.78
C LEU A 10 4.68 -10.46 -8.82
N ALA A 11 4.96 -10.09 -7.57
CA ALA A 11 3.95 -9.76 -6.58
C ALA A 11 4.27 -8.43 -5.88
N VAL A 12 3.26 -7.57 -5.73
CA VAL A 12 3.38 -6.27 -5.09
C VAL A 12 2.47 -6.20 -3.87
N ILE A 13 3.05 -5.85 -2.72
CA ILE A 13 2.31 -5.48 -1.51
C ILE A 13 2.22 -3.96 -1.44
N GLY A 14 1.00 -3.43 -1.51
CA GLY A 14 0.67 -2.03 -1.34
C GLY A 14 0.31 -1.73 0.12
N ILE A 15 0.98 -0.73 0.69
CA ILE A 15 0.71 -0.19 2.01
C ILE A 15 0.31 1.27 1.79
N LEU A 16 -0.85 1.66 2.28
CA LEU A 16 -1.36 3.02 2.18
C LEU A 16 -0.98 3.81 3.44
N PHE A 17 -0.68 5.09 3.27
CA PHE A 17 -0.49 6.01 4.37
C PHE A 17 -1.68 6.97 4.48
N LYS A 18 -2.01 7.37 5.70
CA LYS A 18 -2.85 8.53 6.00
C LYS A 18 -2.13 9.42 7.01
N GLU A 19 -2.49 10.70 7.05
CA GLU A 19 -2.07 11.58 8.13
C GLU A 19 -2.54 11.04 9.49
N GLY A 20 -1.67 11.13 10.49
CA GLY A 20 -1.94 10.64 11.84
C GLY A 20 -0.71 10.70 12.72
N ALA A 21 -0.53 9.67 13.56
CA ALA A 21 0.60 9.58 14.47
C ALA A 21 1.96 9.52 13.74
N PHE A 22 2.99 10.05 14.41
CA PHE A 22 4.37 9.94 13.97
C PHE A 22 4.79 8.48 13.81
N ASN A 23 5.47 8.19 12.70
CA ASN A 23 5.95 6.85 12.36
C ASN A 23 7.46 6.76 12.52
N PRO A 24 7.97 6.12 13.59
CA PRO A 24 9.42 6.04 13.84
C PRO A 24 10.19 5.30 12.75
N GLU A 25 9.56 4.32 12.09
CA GLU A 25 10.23 3.53 11.08
C GLU A 25 10.33 4.27 9.75
N LEU A 26 9.31 5.06 9.41
CA LEU A 26 9.37 5.99 8.29
C LEU A 26 10.44 7.06 8.53
N GLN A 27 10.62 7.54 9.77
CA GLN A 27 11.63 8.55 10.06
C GLN A 27 13.05 8.07 9.72
N LYS A 28 13.37 6.81 10.03
CA LYS A 28 14.67 6.21 9.67
C LYS A 28 14.94 6.26 8.15
N VAL A 29 13.89 6.16 7.34
CA VAL A 29 13.98 6.31 5.88
C VAL A 29 14.20 7.78 5.51
N ILE A 30 13.37 8.68 6.05
CA ILE A 30 13.41 10.12 5.78
C ILE A 30 14.79 10.72 6.10
N ASP A 31 15.37 10.35 7.25
CA ASP A 31 16.69 10.80 7.71
C ASP A 31 17.85 10.42 6.78
N ARG A 32 17.59 9.54 5.81
CA ARG A 32 18.57 8.96 4.89
C ARG A 32 18.18 9.12 3.43
N LEU A 33 17.13 9.88 3.13
CA LEU A 33 16.76 10.19 1.75
C LEU A 33 17.90 10.98 1.08
N PRO A 34 18.27 10.62 -0.16
CA PRO A 34 19.31 11.33 -0.89
C PRO A 34 18.87 12.76 -1.15
N LYS A 35 19.74 13.72 -0.80
CA LYS A 35 19.49 15.16 -1.01
C LYS A 35 19.74 15.60 -2.44
N THR A 36 20.20 14.69 -3.30
CA THR A 36 20.53 14.96 -4.70
C THR A 36 19.92 13.89 -5.58
N LEU A 37 19.20 14.33 -6.62
CA LEU A 37 18.58 13.44 -7.60
C LEU A 37 19.65 12.57 -8.30
N GLY A 38 19.34 11.29 -8.53
CA GLY A 38 20.21 10.37 -9.26
C GLY A 38 21.41 9.84 -8.47
N LYS A 39 21.60 10.27 -7.22
CA LYS A 39 22.64 9.69 -6.34
C LYS A 39 22.11 8.49 -5.55
N VAL A 40 22.88 7.42 -5.56
CA VAL A 40 22.64 6.25 -4.71
C VAL A 40 23.47 6.40 -3.44
N GLU A 41 22.80 6.54 -2.31
CA GLU A 41 23.43 6.52 -0.98
C GLU A 41 23.21 5.15 -0.33
N ARG A 42 24.26 4.56 0.23
CA ARG A 42 24.21 3.25 0.91
C ARG A 42 24.57 3.42 2.38
N HIS A 43 23.62 3.11 3.25
CA HIS A 43 23.77 3.24 4.70
C HIS A 43 23.84 1.86 5.35
N LYS A 44 25.03 1.43 5.82
CA LYS A 44 25.24 0.09 6.37
C LYS A 44 24.76 -0.08 7.83
N GLN A 45 24.55 1.02 8.54
CA GLN A 45 24.27 1.03 10.00
C GLN A 45 22.79 1.23 10.32
N VAL A 46 21.90 1.22 9.33
CA VAL A 46 20.47 1.44 9.54
C VAL A 46 19.76 0.10 9.55
N GLN A 47 19.05 -0.19 10.64
CA GLN A 47 18.17 -1.34 10.73
C GLN A 47 16.72 -0.89 10.54
N LEU A 48 16.10 -1.46 9.51
CA LEU A 48 14.73 -1.20 9.10
C LEU A 48 13.90 -2.47 9.31
N ASP A 49 12.93 -2.42 10.22
CA ASP A 49 11.98 -3.49 10.44
C ASP A 49 10.76 -3.30 9.53
N LEU A 50 10.77 -3.97 8.38
CA LEU A 50 9.70 -3.86 7.38
C LEU A 50 8.32 -4.24 7.93
N ARG A 51 8.26 -5.06 8.99
CA ARG A 51 6.99 -5.45 9.63
C ARG A 51 6.30 -4.26 10.29
N ARG A 52 7.04 -3.20 10.64
CA ARG A 52 6.49 -1.97 11.21
C ARG A 52 5.72 -1.12 10.20
N PHE A 53 5.83 -1.43 8.91
CA PHE A 53 4.99 -0.83 7.87
C PHE A 53 3.71 -1.62 7.62
N PHE A 54 3.52 -2.77 8.28
CA PHE A 54 2.29 -3.54 8.11
C PHE A 54 1.24 -2.99 9.07
N PRO A 55 -0.01 -2.78 8.61
CA PRO A 55 -1.10 -2.42 9.50
C PRO A 55 -1.40 -3.54 10.48
N ALA A 56 -2.03 -3.20 11.61
CA ALA A 56 -2.48 -4.19 12.59
C ALA A 56 -3.53 -5.15 11.99
N ASP A 57 -4.46 -4.61 11.19
CA ASP A 57 -5.40 -5.35 10.38
C ASP A 57 -4.79 -5.66 9.01
N THR A 58 -4.39 -6.91 8.83
CA THR A 58 -3.73 -7.40 7.61
C THR A 58 -4.71 -7.77 6.50
N ARG A 59 -6.01 -7.43 6.62
CA ARG A 59 -6.97 -7.60 5.53
C ARG A 59 -6.54 -6.80 4.30
N PHE A 60 -6.61 -7.41 3.12
CA PHE A 60 -6.15 -6.81 1.87
C PHE A 60 -7.11 -7.07 0.70
N TYR A 61 -7.04 -6.19 -0.30
CA TYR A 61 -7.60 -6.42 -1.61
C TYR A 61 -6.57 -7.08 -2.53
N LYS A 62 -7.00 -8.03 -3.36
CA LYS A 62 -6.16 -8.71 -4.35
C LYS A 62 -6.72 -8.53 -5.76
N TYR A 63 -5.84 -8.27 -6.72
CA TYR A 63 -6.19 -8.26 -8.15
C TYR A 63 -4.97 -8.58 -9.03
N SER A 64 -5.24 -9.05 -10.26
CA SER A 64 -4.22 -9.16 -11.31
C SER A 64 -4.05 -7.80 -12.00
N GLY A 65 -2.82 -7.29 -12.03
CA GLY A 65 -2.51 -5.96 -12.54
C GLY A 65 -1.17 -5.91 -13.26
N SER A 66 -0.56 -4.73 -13.23
CA SER A 66 0.71 -4.45 -13.90
C SER A 66 1.63 -3.61 -13.03
N LEU A 67 2.86 -3.41 -13.50
CA LEU A 67 3.75 -2.38 -12.96
C LEU A 67 3.15 -0.99 -13.22
N THR A 68 3.30 -0.08 -12.26
CA THR A 68 2.81 1.31 -12.37
C THR A 68 3.80 2.25 -13.09
N THR A 69 4.96 1.72 -13.48
CA THR A 69 6.03 2.41 -14.22
C THR A 69 6.31 1.68 -15.53
N PRO A 70 6.74 2.37 -16.60
CA PRO A 70 7.20 1.72 -17.83
C PRO A 70 8.20 0.59 -17.54
N PRO A 71 8.12 -0.56 -18.22
CA PRO A 71 7.28 -0.87 -19.38
C PRO A 71 5.84 -1.31 -19.05
N CYS A 72 5.35 -1.10 -17.82
CA CYS A 72 3.98 -1.43 -17.41
C CYS A 72 3.62 -2.92 -17.58
N THR A 73 4.60 -3.82 -17.38
CA THR A 73 4.44 -5.27 -17.50
C THR A 73 3.23 -5.78 -16.70
N GLU A 74 2.34 -6.52 -17.36
CA GLU A 74 1.16 -7.15 -16.77
C GLU A 74 1.48 -8.49 -16.08
N GLY A 75 0.47 -9.12 -15.48
CA GLY A 75 0.63 -10.38 -14.73
C GLY A 75 1.15 -10.19 -13.31
N VAL A 76 1.14 -8.96 -12.78
CA VAL A 76 1.59 -8.65 -11.43
C VAL A 76 0.48 -8.95 -10.43
N TRP A 77 0.78 -9.75 -9.41
CA TRP A 77 -0.13 -10.04 -8.30
C TRP A 77 -0.11 -8.88 -7.30
N TRP A 78 -1.17 -8.08 -7.28
CA TRP A 78 -1.31 -6.99 -6.33
C TRP A 78 -2.05 -7.44 -5.07
N MET A 79 -1.51 -7.07 -3.91
CA MET A 79 -2.15 -7.18 -2.60
C MET A 79 -2.05 -5.81 -1.92
N VAL A 80 -3.17 -5.12 -1.75
CA VAL A 80 -3.20 -3.79 -1.14
C VAL A 80 -3.91 -3.88 0.20
N PHE A 81 -3.21 -3.59 1.30
CA PHE A 81 -3.84 -3.60 2.61
C PHE A 81 -5.00 -2.61 2.68
N ARG A 82 -6.10 -3.03 3.30
CA ARG A 82 -7.30 -2.22 3.49
C ARG A 82 -7.06 -1.11 4.52
N GLN A 83 -6.37 -1.43 5.61
CA GLN A 83 -6.06 -0.46 6.65
C GLN A 83 -4.80 0.34 6.27
N PRO A 84 -4.89 1.68 6.17
CA PRO A 84 -3.70 2.51 6.03
C PRO A 84 -2.94 2.57 7.36
N ILE A 85 -1.62 2.75 7.28
CA ILE A 85 -0.80 3.11 8.42
C ILE A 85 -0.69 4.63 8.53
N GLU A 86 -0.25 5.10 9.70
CA GLU A 86 -0.15 6.53 9.98
C GLU A 86 1.28 7.04 9.77
N ALA A 87 1.36 8.31 9.39
CA ALA A 87 2.57 9.12 9.45
C ALA A 87 2.18 10.56 9.82
N ALA A 88 3.08 11.26 10.51
CA ALA A 88 2.84 12.65 10.85
C ALA A 88 2.82 13.51 9.57
N PRO A 89 2.05 14.62 9.53
CA PRO A 89 1.97 15.49 8.35
C PRO A 89 3.35 15.95 7.84
N GLU A 90 4.28 16.25 8.75
CA GLU A 90 5.64 16.68 8.41
C GLU A 90 6.45 15.56 7.73
N GLN A 91 6.18 14.30 8.07
CA GLN A 91 6.84 13.15 7.44
C GLN A 91 6.33 12.95 6.02
N LEU A 92 5.03 13.09 5.78
CA LEU A 92 4.44 13.01 4.44
C LEU A 92 4.92 14.17 3.57
N ALA A 93 4.97 15.39 4.10
CA ALA A 93 5.51 16.55 3.40
C ALA A 93 7.00 16.40 3.05
N ALA A 94 7.81 15.80 3.93
CA ALA A 94 9.22 15.53 3.65
C ALA A 94 9.40 14.54 2.48
N MET A 95 8.55 13.52 2.42
CA MET A 95 8.53 12.56 1.31
C MET A 95 8.08 13.23 0.00
N GLU A 96 6.99 14.01 0.04
CA GLU A 96 6.47 14.73 -1.13
C GLU A 96 7.49 15.71 -1.70
N LYS A 97 8.21 16.44 -0.84
CA LYS A 97 9.26 17.38 -1.25
C LYS A 97 10.35 16.72 -2.11
N ILE A 98 10.65 15.45 -1.86
CA ILE A 98 11.74 14.72 -2.54
C ILE A 98 11.20 13.95 -3.75
N LEU A 99 10.03 13.33 -3.63
CA LEU A 99 9.46 12.46 -4.65
C LEU A 99 8.62 13.20 -5.69
N GLY A 100 8.02 14.34 -5.31
CA GLY A 100 7.00 15.03 -6.09
C GLY A 100 5.76 14.16 -6.36
N ALA A 101 4.95 14.60 -7.31
CA ALA A 101 3.83 13.80 -7.82
C ALA A 101 4.37 12.68 -8.73
N ASN A 102 4.42 11.46 -8.20
CA ASN A 102 4.96 10.28 -8.89
C ASN A 102 3.93 9.15 -9.03
N ASN A 103 2.65 9.43 -8.80
CA ASN A 103 1.57 8.47 -8.94
C ASN A 103 1.03 8.44 -10.38
N ARG A 104 0.93 7.24 -10.96
CA ARG A 104 0.20 7.01 -12.21
C ARG A 104 -1.31 7.20 -11.99
N PRO A 105 -2.06 7.82 -12.90
CA PRO A 105 -3.52 7.88 -12.82
C PRO A 105 -4.16 6.49 -12.73
N VAL A 106 -5.32 6.41 -12.06
CA VAL A 106 -6.09 5.17 -11.99
C VAL A 106 -6.46 4.67 -13.40
N GLN A 107 -6.46 3.36 -13.58
CA GLN A 107 -6.75 2.73 -14.86
C GLN A 107 -8.13 2.03 -14.79
N PRO A 108 -8.85 1.92 -15.91
CA PRO A 108 -10.17 1.29 -15.93
C PRO A 108 -10.13 -0.16 -15.40
N LEU A 109 -11.17 -0.59 -14.69
CA LEU A 109 -11.22 -1.94 -14.12
C LEU A 109 -11.29 -3.03 -15.19
N TYR A 110 -11.97 -2.76 -16.32
CA TYR A 110 -12.30 -3.74 -17.35
C TYR A 110 -12.96 -5.00 -16.74
N ALA A 111 -12.63 -6.19 -17.25
CA ALA A 111 -13.22 -7.46 -16.81
C ALA A 111 -12.60 -8.02 -15.52
N ARG A 112 -11.79 -7.24 -14.79
CA ARG A 112 -11.08 -7.74 -13.60
C ARG A 112 -11.98 -7.73 -12.38
N THR A 113 -11.90 -8.78 -11.58
CA THR A 113 -12.54 -8.85 -10.27
C THR A 113 -11.57 -8.43 -9.17
N LEU A 114 -12.04 -7.57 -8.27
CA LEU A 114 -11.33 -7.24 -7.03
C LEU A 114 -11.73 -8.24 -5.94
N ILE A 115 -10.75 -8.95 -5.39
CA ILE A 115 -10.97 -9.96 -4.36
C ILE A 115 -10.65 -9.36 -2.99
N LYS A 116 -11.50 -9.60 -1.99
CA LYS A 116 -11.24 -9.27 -0.59
C LYS A 116 -10.65 -10.48 0.13
N SER A 117 -9.69 -10.28 1.03
CA SER A 117 -9.15 -11.36 1.86
C SER A 117 -10.04 -11.73 3.05
N TRP A 118 -11.24 -11.16 3.13
CA TRP A 118 -12.22 -11.36 4.19
C TRP A 118 -13.62 -11.50 3.58
N PHE A 119 -14.54 -12.02 4.38
CA PHE A 119 -15.96 -12.10 4.07
C PHE A 119 -16.69 -10.89 4.66
N ASP A 120 -17.57 -10.25 3.90
CA ASP A 120 -18.49 -9.26 4.45
C ASP A 120 -19.66 -10.03 5.07
N PRO A 121 -19.96 -9.84 6.37
CA PRO A 121 -21.11 -10.51 6.97
C PRO A 121 -22.39 -10.11 6.21
N PRO A 122 -23.38 -11.01 6.10
CA PRO A 122 -24.68 -10.62 5.55
C PRO A 122 -25.22 -9.42 6.36
N PRO A 123 -25.92 -8.48 5.73
CA PRO A 123 -26.60 -7.43 6.48
C PRO A 123 -27.47 -8.08 7.56
N GLU A 124 -27.39 -7.59 8.80
CA GLU A 124 -28.27 -8.04 9.88
C GLU A 124 -29.71 -7.96 9.37
N ALA A 125 -30.47 -9.05 9.53
CA ALA A 125 -31.87 -9.06 9.18
C ALA A 125 -32.55 -7.92 9.92
N VAL A 126 -33.02 -6.92 9.17
CA VAL A 126 -33.89 -5.88 9.72
C VAL A 126 -35.09 -6.63 10.27
N GLN A 127 -35.23 -6.63 11.60
CA GLN A 127 -36.36 -7.24 12.28
C GLN A 127 -37.57 -6.36 11.94
N GLU A 128 -38.26 -6.67 10.84
CA GLU A 128 -39.49 -5.96 10.49
C GLU A 128 -40.48 -6.11 11.65
N PRO A 129 -41.08 -5.02 12.15
CA PRO A 129 -42.08 -5.12 13.18
C PRO A 129 -43.25 -5.94 12.63
N LEU A 130 -43.57 -7.04 13.30
CA LEU A 130 -44.74 -7.86 13.01
C LEU A 130 -46.00 -7.02 13.25
N PHE A 131 -46.53 -6.42 12.19
CA PHE A 131 -47.88 -5.90 12.21
C PHE A 131 -48.85 -7.08 12.10
N TYR A 132 -49.32 -7.56 13.24
CA TYR A 132 -50.49 -8.41 13.32
C TYR A 132 -51.74 -7.52 13.23
N TYR A 133 -52.58 -7.76 12.23
CA TYR A 133 -54.01 -7.41 12.23
C TYR A 133 -54.82 -8.67 11.94
#